data_AF-A0A8H9BU96-F1
#
_entry.id   AF-A0A8H9BU96-F1
#
_cell.length_a   1.000
_cell.length_b   1.000
_cell.length_c   1.000
_cell.angle_alpha   90.00
_cell.angle_beta   90.00
_cell.angle_gamma   90.00
#
_symmetry.space_group_name_H-M   'P 1'
#
loop_
_entity.id
_entity.type
_entity.pdbx_description
1 polymer ?
#
loop_
_entity_poly.entity_id
_entity_poly.type
_entity_poly.pdbx_seq_one_letter_code
_entity_poly.pdbx_strand_id
1 'polypeptide(L)'
;MTENKMTFEQIKKHALKITKKAGDARPVLQLIQLKDNYINATDRHRILRVKHKHSNNIMYNPKTDEKIENSNMDYSYPDINRVIPIQDENTNIIEISENEIDTILNILKIYKKIKVQTVKFDLVLDNKELIYTLNFDKNSTDKHANIAQKLDLTYKLKTIINNKEIGTILLNTEYLINAFEFIKDFNKSNQNQHINVYQIEIDHKHKPINITNKYTDFNYIICPLRQN
;
A
#
# COMPACT_ATOMS: atom_id res chain seq x y z
N MET A 1 13.96 19.08 0.23
CA MET A 1 13.71 17.63 0.12
C MET A 1 14.37 16.95 1.29
N THR A 2 13.59 16.31 2.16
CA THR A 2 14.10 15.49 3.26
C THR A 2 14.51 14.13 2.71
N GLU A 3 15.77 13.75 2.92
CA GLU A 3 16.28 12.45 2.49
C GLU A 3 15.67 11.34 3.35
N ASN A 4 15.01 10.35 2.75
CA ASN A 4 14.53 9.16 3.47
C ASN A 4 15.69 8.49 4.23
N LYS A 5 15.47 8.23 5.52
CA LYS A 5 16.45 7.64 6.44
C LYS A 5 16.26 6.14 6.67
N MET A 6 15.28 5.49 6.03
CA MET A 6 15.18 4.03 6.11
C MET A 6 16.42 3.37 5.51
N THR A 7 16.98 2.38 6.19
CA THR A 7 18.09 1.59 5.66
C THR A 7 17.60 0.58 4.63
N PHE A 8 18.52 0.09 3.79
CA PHE A 8 18.23 -0.98 2.84
C PHE A 8 17.59 -2.22 3.51
N GLU A 9 18.13 -2.68 4.64
CA GLU A 9 17.60 -3.84 5.37
C GLU A 9 16.17 -3.62 5.89
N GLN A 10 15.86 -2.40 6.33
CA GLN A 10 14.50 -2.05 6.76
C GLN A 10 13.51 -2.10 5.58
N ILE A 11 13.93 -1.62 4.40
CA ILE A 11 13.11 -1.65 3.18
C ILE A 11 12.96 -3.10 2.67
N LYS A 12 14.06 -3.86 2.63
CA LYS A 12 14.12 -5.28 2.26
C LYS A 12 13.13 -6.12 3.08
N LYS A 13 13.03 -5.90 4.39
CA LYS A 13 12.05 -6.57 5.27
C LYS A 13 10.61 -6.44 4.74
N HIS A 14 10.22 -5.26 4.27
CA HIS A 14 8.87 -5.01 3.75
C HIS A 14 8.72 -5.51 2.31
N ALA A 15 9.73 -5.31 1.48
CA ALA A 15 9.77 -5.85 0.12
C ALA A 15 9.67 -7.38 0.09
N LEU A 16 10.31 -8.10 1.03
CA LEU A 16 10.22 -9.55 1.16
C LEU A 16 8.78 -10.01 1.41
N LYS A 17 7.95 -9.23 2.11
CA LYS A 17 6.52 -9.57 2.29
C LYS A 17 5.74 -9.56 0.97
N ILE A 18 6.24 -8.86 -0.04
CA ILE A 18 5.69 -8.76 -1.39
C ILE A 18 6.28 -9.86 -2.26
N THR A 19 7.61 -9.88 -2.41
CA THR A 19 8.30 -10.76 -3.37
C THR A 19 8.16 -12.25 -3.03
N LYS A 20 8.06 -12.63 -1.74
CA LYS A 20 7.89 -14.03 -1.33
C LYS A 20 6.58 -14.67 -1.80
N LYS A 21 5.60 -13.85 -2.23
CA LYS A 21 4.32 -14.32 -2.75
C LYS A 21 4.29 -14.39 -4.28
N ALA A 22 5.35 -13.94 -4.96
CA ALA A 22 5.45 -14.05 -6.40
C ALA A 22 5.71 -15.53 -6.78
N GLY A 23 4.87 -16.08 -7.65
CA GLY A 23 4.98 -17.48 -8.07
C GLY A 23 6.19 -17.73 -8.99
N ASP A 24 6.63 -18.99 -9.04
CA ASP A 24 7.83 -19.43 -9.78
C ASP A 24 7.72 -19.22 -11.30
N ALA A 25 6.50 -19.13 -11.82
CA ALA A 25 6.25 -18.77 -13.23
C ALA A 25 6.76 -17.36 -13.60
N ARG A 26 7.10 -16.53 -12.60
CA ARG A 26 7.53 -15.14 -12.80
C ARG A 26 8.68 -14.80 -11.85
N PRO A 27 9.86 -15.41 -12.06
CA PRO A 27 11.00 -15.32 -11.15
C PRO A 27 11.48 -13.88 -10.94
N VAL A 28 11.36 -13.03 -11.97
CA VAL A 28 11.72 -11.60 -11.90
C VAL A 28 10.95 -10.83 -10.81
N LEU A 29 9.73 -11.26 -10.44
CA LEU A 29 8.93 -10.63 -9.38
C LEU A 29 9.29 -11.11 -7.97
N GLN A 30 10.11 -12.17 -7.86
CA GLN A 30 10.70 -12.58 -6.58
C GLN A 30 11.88 -11.67 -6.18
N LEU A 31 12.28 -10.77 -7.07
CA LEU A 31 13.40 -9.83 -6.89
C LEU A 31 12.92 -8.42 -6.54
N ILE A 32 13.81 -7.67 -5.90
CA ILE A 32 13.74 -6.23 -5.70
C ILE A 32 14.57 -5.56 -6.80
N GLN A 33 14.06 -4.48 -7.39
CA GLN A 33 14.81 -3.65 -8.32
C GLN A 33 15.36 -2.42 -7.60
N LEU A 34 16.68 -2.22 -7.66
CA LEU A 34 17.35 -0.98 -7.31
C LEU A 34 17.58 -0.24 -8.62
N LYS A 35 16.88 0.88 -8.82
CA LYS A 35 17.01 1.68 -10.05
C LYS A 35 16.75 3.15 -9.78
N ASP A 36 17.65 4.01 -10.24
CA ASP A 36 17.50 5.47 -10.27
C ASP A 36 17.18 6.07 -8.89
N ASN A 37 17.89 5.60 -7.84
CA ASN A 37 17.65 5.96 -6.44
C ASN A 37 16.26 5.53 -5.89
N TYR A 38 15.61 4.56 -6.53
CA TYR A 38 14.44 3.88 -5.99
C TYR A 38 14.68 2.41 -5.75
N ILE A 39 14.09 1.90 -4.68
CA ILE A 39 13.93 0.48 -4.41
C ILE A 39 12.49 0.10 -4.73
N ASN A 40 12.30 -0.86 -5.63
CA ASN A 40 10.99 -1.29 -6.10
C ASN A 40 10.77 -2.79 -5.83
N ALA A 41 9.57 -3.14 -5.38
CA ALA A 41 9.11 -4.52 -5.23
C ALA A 41 7.64 -4.65 -5.64
N THR A 42 7.27 -5.68 -6.41
CA THR A 42 5.89 -5.93 -6.79
C THR A 42 5.57 -7.42 -6.95
N ASP A 43 4.32 -7.78 -6.64
CA ASP A 43 3.72 -9.09 -6.89
C ASP A 43 2.54 -9.02 -7.87
N ARG A 44 2.40 -7.89 -8.61
CA ARG A 44 1.27 -7.48 -9.51
C ARG A 44 0.02 -6.95 -8.82
N HIS A 45 -0.21 -7.34 -7.57
CA HIS A 45 -1.37 -6.90 -6.83
C HIS A 45 -1.06 -5.69 -5.97
N ARG A 46 0.23 -5.49 -5.67
CA ARG A 46 0.73 -4.32 -4.96
C ARG A 46 2.15 -3.98 -5.37
N ILE A 47 2.54 -2.75 -5.08
CA ILE A 47 3.88 -2.23 -5.33
C ILE A 47 4.35 -1.51 -4.08
N LEU A 48 5.60 -1.73 -3.68
CA LEU A 48 6.34 -0.86 -2.78
C LEU A 48 7.46 -0.21 -3.59
N ARG A 49 7.44 1.12 -3.67
CA ARG A 49 8.53 1.95 -4.20
C ARG A 49 9.01 2.88 -3.10
N VAL A 50 10.31 2.96 -2.87
CA VAL A 50 10.90 3.82 -1.83
C VAL A 50 12.08 4.58 -2.40
N LYS A 51 12.12 5.90 -2.20
CA LYS A 51 13.33 6.71 -2.48
C LYS A 51 14.44 6.26 -1.55
N HIS A 52 15.54 5.77 -2.11
CA HIS A 52 16.72 5.33 -1.35
C HIS A 52 17.94 5.39 -2.25
N LYS A 53 18.92 6.23 -1.87
CA LYS A 53 20.16 6.38 -2.64
C LYS A 53 20.95 5.06 -2.68
N HIS A 54 21.48 4.73 -3.85
CA HIS A 54 22.34 3.57 -4.04
C HIS A 54 23.26 3.82 -5.23
N SER A 55 24.41 3.15 -5.27
CA SER A 55 25.45 3.38 -6.28
C SER A 55 25.13 2.75 -7.63
N ASN A 56 24.49 1.57 -7.64
CA ASN A 56 24.34 0.76 -8.84
C ASN A 56 22.88 0.33 -9.06
N ASN A 57 22.45 0.37 -10.33
CA ASN A 57 21.17 -0.19 -10.74
C ASN A 57 21.28 -1.71 -10.85
N ILE A 58 20.68 -2.45 -9.92
CA ILE A 58 20.80 -3.92 -9.82
C ILE A 58 19.46 -4.57 -9.47
N MET A 59 19.35 -5.87 -9.76
CA MET A 59 18.32 -6.72 -9.19
C MET A 59 18.87 -7.41 -7.93
N TYR A 60 18.02 -7.60 -6.94
CA TYR A 60 18.41 -8.18 -5.66
C TYR A 60 17.39 -9.20 -5.19
N ASN A 61 17.84 -10.40 -4.83
CA ASN A 61 16.99 -11.42 -4.26
C ASN A 61 16.93 -11.25 -2.73
N PRO A 62 15.80 -10.81 -2.16
CA PRO A 62 15.72 -10.55 -0.72
C PRO A 62 15.66 -11.81 0.15
N LYS A 63 15.56 -12.99 -0.44
CA LYS A 63 15.55 -14.28 0.26
C LYS A 63 16.95 -14.87 0.37
N THR A 64 17.78 -14.71 -0.66
CA THR A 64 19.13 -15.31 -0.76
C THR A 64 20.25 -14.28 -0.63
N ASP A 65 19.93 -12.99 -0.61
CA ASP A 65 20.85 -11.85 -0.63
C ASP A 65 21.74 -11.77 -1.89
N GLU A 66 21.37 -12.50 -2.94
CA GLU A 66 22.04 -12.51 -4.23
C GLU A 66 21.80 -11.20 -5.00
N LYS A 67 22.87 -10.65 -5.60
CA LYS A 67 22.83 -9.51 -6.51
C LYS A 67 22.92 -10.00 -7.94
N ILE A 68 21.98 -9.58 -8.77
CA ILE A 68 21.86 -10.00 -10.16
C ILE A 68 21.96 -8.74 -11.03
N GLU A 69 22.95 -8.70 -11.92
CA GLU A 69 23.06 -7.64 -12.91
C GLU A 69 21.97 -7.81 -13.98
N ASN A 70 21.38 -6.70 -14.44
CA ASN A 70 20.31 -6.75 -15.44
C ASN A 70 20.72 -7.44 -16.75
N SER A 71 22.00 -7.36 -17.14
CA SER A 71 22.55 -8.04 -18.32
C SER A 71 22.50 -9.56 -18.23
N ASN A 72 22.39 -10.12 -17.02
CA ASN A 72 22.44 -11.55 -16.77
C ASN A 72 21.02 -12.14 -16.58
N MET A 73 19.96 -11.39 -16.90
CA MET A 73 18.58 -11.84 -16.79
C MET A 73 17.92 -12.05 -18.15
N ASP A 74 17.28 -13.20 -18.32
CA ASP A 74 16.46 -13.51 -19.50
C ASP A 74 15.13 -12.75 -19.55
N TYR A 75 14.79 -12.03 -18.47
CA TYR A 75 13.51 -11.33 -18.31
C TYR A 75 13.71 -9.92 -17.77
N SER A 76 12.96 -8.96 -18.31
CA SER A 76 12.96 -7.59 -17.80
C SER A 76 11.99 -7.41 -16.64
N TYR A 77 12.40 -6.62 -15.64
CA TYR A 77 11.51 -6.16 -14.58
C TYR A 77 10.44 -5.22 -15.15
N PRO A 78 9.17 -5.29 -14.70
CA PRO A 78 8.12 -4.41 -15.20
C PRO A 78 8.42 -2.93 -14.92
N ASP A 79 8.00 -2.06 -15.84
CA ASP A 79 8.08 -0.62 -15.63
C ASP A 79 6.97 -0.15 -14.67
N ILE A 80 7.34 0.01 -13.40
CA ILE A 80 6.45 0.42 -12.32
C ILE A 80 5.94 1.85 -12.50
N ASN A 81 6.67 2.72 -13.21
CA ASN A 81 6.25 4.12 -13.41
C ASN A 81 4.88 4.20 -14.12
N ARG A 82 4.55 3.19 -14.93
CA ARG A 82 3.27 3.12 -15.65
C ARG A 82 2.07 2.78 -14.78
N VAL A 83 2.30 2.33 -13.54
CA VAL A 83 1.24 1.86 -12.63
C VAL A 83 1.03 2.81 -11.45
N ILE A 84 1.98 3.72 -11.19
CA ILE A 84 1.81 4.78 -10.19
C ILE A 84 0.70 5.71 -10.68
N PRO A 85 -0.43 5.85 -9.95
CA PRO A 85 -1.48 6.78 -10.32
C PRO A 85 -0.91 8.20 -10.46
N ILE A 86 -1.29 8.87 -11.54
CA ILE A 86 -0.97 10.29 -11.74
C ILE A 86 -2.06 11.07 -11.04
N GLN A 87 -1.67 11.90 -10.07
CA GLN A 87 -2.60 12.80 -9.40
C GLN A 87 -3.09 13.85 -10.40
N ASP A 88 -4.42 13.96 -10.51
CA ASP A 88 -5.11 14.96 -11.31
C ASP A 88 -6.28 15.57 -10.51
N GLU A 89 -7.07 16.41 -11.17
CA GLU A 89 -8.28 17.04 -10.59
C GLU A 89 -9.41 16.04 -10.27
N ASN A 90 -9.30 14.78 -10.71
CA ASN A 90 -10.26 13.70 -10.44
C ASN A 90 -9.84 12.83 -9.27
N THR A 91 -8.58 12.91 -8.84
CA THR A 91 -8.04 12.10 -7.77
C THR A 91 -8.55 12.57 -6.41
N ASN A 92 -9.29 11.72 -5.71
CA ASN A 92 -9.61 11.94 -4.31
C ASN A 92 -8.36 11.72 -3.44
N ILE A 93 -8.08 12.68 -2.57
CA ILE A 93 -6.95 12.62 -1.64
C ILE A 93 -7.53 12.61 -0.23
N ILE A 94 -7.25 11.53 0.48
CA ILE A 94 -7.64 11.38 1.88
C ILE A 94 -6.40 11.56 2.73
N GLU A 95 -6.41 12.55 3.59
CA GLU A 95 -5.30 12.79 4.52
C GLU A 95 -5.49 11.96 5.79
N ILE A 96 -4.43 11.28 6.20
CA ILE A 96 -4.41 10.44 7.39
C ILE A 96 -3.19 10.81 8.25
N SER A 97 -3.43 11.02 9.53
CA SER A 97 -2.36 11.28 10.49
C SER A 97 -1.75 9.98 11.06
N GLU A 98 -0.60 10.08 11.71
CA GLU A 98 0.07 8.94 12.36
C GLU A 98 -0.84 8.22 13.38
N ASN A 99 -1.59 8.97 14.18
CA ASN A 99 -2.53 8.40 15.16
C ASN A 99 -3.67 7.61 14.50
N GLU A 100 -4.15 8.09 13.35
CA GLU A 100 -5.18 7.41 12.57
C GLU A 100 -4.61 6.13 11.94
N ILE A 101 -3.36 6.15 11.46
CA ILE A 101 -2.65 4.96 10.98
C ILE A 101 -2.59 3.86 12.06
N ASP A 102 -2.22 4.21 13.29
CA ASP A 102 -2.15 3.25 14.38
C ASP A 102 -3.54 2.68 14.73
N THR A 103 -4.56 3.51 14.69
CA THR A 103 -5.96 3.10 14.93
C THR A 103 -6.43 2.13 13.84
N ILE A 104 -6.24 2.49 12.56
CA ILE A 104 -6.60 1.65 11.40
C ILE A 104 -5.85 0.32 11.45
N LEU A 105 -4.54 0.35 11.71
CA LEU A 105 -3.72 -0.86 11.77
C LEU A 105 -4.19 -1.81 12.87
N ASN A 106 -4.63 -1.30 14.02
CA ASN A 106 -5.17 -2.13 15.10
C ASN A 106 -6.49 -2.79 14.69
N ILE A 107 -7.40 -2.05 14.03
CA ILE A 107 -8.64 -2.60 13.47
C ILE A 107 -8.34 -3.70 12.45
N LEU A 108 -7.44 -3.45 11.51
CA LEU A 108 -7.06 -4.42 10.48
C LEU A 108 -6.40 -5.67 11.09
N LYS A 109 -5.62 -5.53 12.16
CA LYS A 109 -5.06 -6.67 12.89
C LYS A 109 -6.13 -7.51 13.58
N ILE A 110 -7.20 -6.89 14.08
CA ILE A 110 -8.37 -7.62 14.60
C ILE A 110 -9.03 -8.38 13.45
N TYR A 111 -9.30 -7.73 12.31
CA TYR A 111 -9.84 -8.36 11.11
C TYR A 111 -9.03 -9.58 10.67
N LYS A 112 -7.70 -9.47 10.64
CA LYS A 112 -6.80 -10.59 10.32
C LYS A 112 -6.93 -11.75 11.32
N LYS A 113 -7.06 -11.49 12.63
CA LYS A 113 -7.25 -12.53 13.65
C LYS A 113 -8.56 -13.30 13.46
N ILE A 114 -9.62 -12.60 13.05
CA ILE A 114 -10.90 -13.20 12.69
C ILE A 114 -11.00 -13.58 11.21
N LYS A 115 -9.85 -13.69 10.51
CA LYS A 115 -9.69 -14.20 9.14
C LYS A 115 -10.36 -13.39 8.01
N VAL A 116 -10.86 -12.18 8.26
CA VAL A 116 -11.39 -11.29 7.22
C VAL A 116 -10.32 -11.03 6.14
N GLN A 117 -10.57 -11.54 4.92
CA GLN A 117 -9.62 -11.46 3.80
C GLN A 117 -9.80 -10.19 2.96
N THR A 118 -11.00 -9.62 2.98
CA THR A 118 -11.38 -8.47 2.18
C THR A 118 -11.92 -7.36 3.06
N VAL A 119 -11.38 -6.17 2.89
CA VAL A 119 -11.91 -4.94 3.44
C VAL A 119 -12.54 -4.09 2.35
N LYS A 120 -13.51 -3.31 2.78
CA LYS A 120 -14.33 -2.43 1.98
C LYS A 120 -14.01 -1.00 2.35
N PHE A 121 -13.63 -0.21 1.35
CA PHE A 121 -13.52 1.24 1.44
C PHE A 121 -14.72 1.85 0.72
N ASP A 122 -15.66 2.40 1.48
CA ASP A 122 -16.75 3.19 0.91
C ASP A 122 -16.36 4.65 0.89
N LEU A 123 -16.37 5.25 -0.29
CA LEU A 123 -16.25 6.68 -0.49
C LEU A 123 -17.61 7.18 -1.04
N VAL A 124 -18.54 7.42 -0.12
CA VAL A 124 -19.96 7.74 -0.41
C VAL A 124 -20.32 9.12 0.13
N LEU A 125 -21.19 9.82 -0.60
CA LEU A 125 -21.79 11.07 -0.14
C LEU A 125 -22.89 10.75 0.87
N ASP A 126 -22.72 11.17 2.12
CA ASP A 126 -23.75 11.13 3.15
C ASP A 126 -23.96 12.54 3.71
N ASN A 127 -25.19 13.04 3.63
CA ASN A 127 -25.55 14.39 4.09
C ASN A 127 -24.64 15.51 3.56
N LYS A 128 -24.18 15.39 2.29
CA LYS A 128 -23.25 16.31 1.61
C LYS A 128 -21.81 16.29 2.13
N GLU A 129 -21.47 15.37 3.04
CA GLU A 129 -20.10 15.06 3.42
C GLU A 129 -19.67 13.77 2.73
N LEU A 130 -18.47 13.76 2.16
CA LEU A 130 -17.90 12.52 1.68
C LEU A 130 -17.40 11.74 2.90
N ILE A 131 -18.03 10.60 3.17
CA ILE A 131 -17.63 9.72 4.26
C ILE A 131 -16.75 8.63 3.65
N TYR A 132 -15.52 8.54 4.14
CA TYR A 132 -14.72 7.35 3.90
C TYR A 132 -14.84 6.39 5.07
N THR A 133 -15.40 5.21 4.82
CA THR A 133 -15.45 4.15 5.82
C THR A 133 -14.58 2.98 5.44
N LEU A 134 -13.73 2.55 6.38
CA LEU A 134 -13.08 1.24 6.34
C LEU A 134 -13.98 0.24 7.08
N ASN A 135 -14.42 -0.78 6.35
CA ASN A 135 -15.28 -1.85 6.84
C ASN A 135 -14.79 -3.21 6.35
N PHE A 136 -15.32 -4.30 6.90
CA PHE A 136 -15.14 -5.63 6.32
C PHE A 136 -16.16 -5.86 5.19
N ASP A 137 -15.83 -6.71 4.23
CA ASP A 137 -16.79 -7.14 3.20
C ASP A 137 -17.75 -8.20 3.74
N LYS A 138 -19.04 -7.86 3.83
CA LYS A 138 -20.12 -8.76 4.30
C LYS A 138 -20.35 -9.95 3.36
N ASN A 139 -19.99 -9.82 2.09
CA ASN A 139 -20.16 -10.85 1.07
C ASN A 139 -18.91 -11.72 0.92
N SER A 140 -17.82 -11.41 1.63
CA SER A 140 -16.69 -12.33 1.72
C SER A 140 -17.22 -13.63 2.33
N THR A 141 -17.05 -14.75 1.64
CA THR A 141 -17.57 -16.10 1.96
C THR A 141 -17.04 -16.68 3.28
N ASP A 142 -16.45 -15.86 4.13
CA ASP A 142 -15.86 -16.26 5.38
C ASP A 142 -16.94 -16.39 6.47
N LYS A 143 -17.05 -17.59 7.05
CA LYS A 143 -17.90 -17.89 8.22
C LYS A 143 -17.66 -16.91 9.38
N HIS A 144 -16.53 -16.21 9.38
CA HIS A 144 -16.14 -15.25 10.39
C HIS A 144 -16.59 -13.79 10.14
N ALA A 145 -17.19 -13.47 8.98
CA ALA A 145 -17.75 -12.13 8.70
C ALA A 145 -18.84 -11.73 9.73
N ASN A 146 -19.58 -12.71 10.26
CA ASN A 146 -20.57 -12.51 11.32
C ASN A 146 -19.98 -12.04 12.66
N ILE A 147 -18.70 -12.35 12.95
CA ILE A 147 -18.01 -11.89 14.16
C ILE A 147 -17.59 -10.42 13.97
N ALA A 148 -17.08 -10.06 12.78
CA ALA A 148 -16.72 -8.69 12.45
C ALA A 148 -17.95 -7.75 12.53
N GLN A 149 -19.11 -8.21 12.04
CA GLN A 149 -20.38 -7.49 12.16
C GLN A 149 -20.73 -7.12 13.60
N LYS A 150 -20.56 -8.06 14.54
CA LYS A 150 -20.88 -7.83 15.96
C LYS A 150 -19.96 -6.82 16.64
N LEU A 151 -18.79 -6.56 16.06
CA LEU A 151 -17.79 -5.66 16.65
C LEU A 151 -17.93 -4.21 16.14
N ASP A 152 -18.79 -3.95 15.15
CA ASP A 152 -19.03 -2.63 14.53
C ASP A 152 -17.76 -1.79 14.32
N LEU A 153 -16.72 -2.43 13.78
CA LEU A 153 -15.41 -1.80 13.59
C LEU A 153 -15.42 -0.95 12.33
N THR A 154 -16.26 0.09 12.32
CA THR A 154 -16.31 1.10 11.26
C THR A 154 -15.36 2.25 11.61
N TYR A 155 -14.47 2.63 10.68
CA TYR A 155 -13.61 3.79 10.87
C TYR A 155 -13.89 4.87 9.83
N LYS A 156 -14.28 6.08 10.28
CA LYS A 156 -14.53 7.26 9.44
C LYS A 156 -13.26 8.12 9.33
N LEU A 157 -12.74 8.33 8.12
CA LEU A 157 -11.64 9.28 7.89
C LEU A 157 -12.14 10.72 7.92
N LYS A 158 -11.30 11.63 8.42
CA LYS A 158 -11.70 12.98 8.80
C LYS A 158 -11.50 14.03 7.70
N THR A 159 -10.51 13.84 6.83
CA THR A 159 -10.09 14.89 5.88
C THR A 159 -10.04 14.33 4.46
N ILE A 160 -10.89 14.86 3.60
CA ILE A 160 -10.88 14.56 2.17
C ILE A 160 -10.80 15.88 1.40
N ILE A 161 -9.78 16.01 0.54
CA ILE A 161 -9.49 17.25 -0.19
C ILE A 161 -10.40 17.40 -1.42
N ASN A 162 -10.63 16.29 -2.13
CA ASN A 162 -11.51 16.23 -3.29
C ASN A 162 -12.68 15.30 -2.96
N ASN A 163 -13.90 15.72 -3.30
CA ASN A 163 -15.13 15.06 -2.85
C ASN A 163 -15.91 14.39 -4.00
N LYS A 164 -15.21 13.65 -4.86
CA LYS A 164 -15.87 12.88 -5.93
C LYS A 164 -16.36 11.54 -5.38
N GLU A 165 -17.60 11.18 -5.68
CA GLU A 165 -18.10 9.86 -5.35
C GLU A 165 -17.38 8.80 -6.18
N ILE A 166 -16.80 7.80 -5.52
CA ILE A 166 -16.15 6.65 -6.17
C ILE A 166 -16.94 5.36 -5.93
N GLY A 167 -17.78 5.35 -4.90
CA GLY A 167 -18.48 4.18 -4.42
C GLY A 167 -17.58 3.26 -3.61
N THR A 168 -17.82 1.96 -3.71
CA THR A 168 -17.09 0.95 -2.94
C THR A 168 -15.80 0.50 -3.65
N ILE A 169 -14.72 0.33 -2.88
CA ILE A 169 -13.49 -0.33 -3.29
C ILE A 169 -13.25 -1.54 -2.38
N LEU A 170 -12.92 -2.69 -2.96
CA LEU A 170 -12.56 -3.89 -2.22
C LEU A 170 -11.04 -4.07 -2.25
N LEU A 171 -10.43 -4.27 -1.09
CA LEU A 171 -9.00 -4.51 -0.97
C LEU A 171 -8.71 -5.76 -0.16
N ASN A 172 -7.60 -6.42 -0.46
CA ASN A 172 -7.11 -7.50 0.39
C ASN A 172 -6.61 -6.94 1.73
N THR A 173 -7.13 -7.47 2.84
CA THR A 173 -6.81 -7.03 4.21
C THR A 173 -5.31 -7.09 4.50
N GLU A 174 -4.62 -8.14 4.07
CA GLU A 174 -3.19 -8.31 4.33
C GLU A 174 -2.33 -7.29 3.57
N TYR A 175 -2.75 -6.91 2.36
CA TYR A 175 -2.04 -5.89 1.58
C TYR A 175 -2.12 -4.54 2.29
N LEU A 176 -3.29 -4.19 2.82
CA LEU A 176 -3.50 -2.95 3.54
C LEU A 176 -2.74 -2.94 4.89
N ILE A 177 -2.74 -4.05 5.63
CA ILE A 177 -1.91 -4.21 6.85
C ILE A 177 -0.45 -3.95 6.53
N ASN A 178 0.08 -4.56 5.47
CA ASN A 178 1.49 -4.43 5.12
C ASN A 178 1.86 -2.99 4.73
N ALA A 179 0.94 -2.24 4.10
CA ALA A 179 1.13 -0.83 3.79
C ALA A 179 1.21 0.03 5.06
N PHE A 180 0.28 -0.15 6.00
CA PHE A 180 0.30 0.61 7.26
C PHE A 180 1.45 0.22 8.20
N GLU A 181 1.86 -1.06 8.22
CA GLU A 181 3.07 -1.48 8.91
C GLU A 181 4.33 -0.87 8.32
N PHE A 182 4.39 -0.71 6.99
CA PHE A 182 5.48 0.00 6.33
C PHE A 182 5.53 1.46 6.78
N ILE A 183 4.41 2.17 6.77
CA ILE A 183 4.36 3.59 7.19
C ILE A 183 4.82 3.74 8.64
N LYS A 184 4.38 2.86 9.55
CA LYS A 184 4.82 2.90 10.95
C LYS A 184 6.33 2.74 11.11
N ASP A 185 6.94 1.83 10.35
CA ASP A 185 8.40 1.65 10.38
C ASP A 185 9.13 2.80 9.66
N PHE A 186 8.54 3.38 8.60
CA PHE A 186 9.03 4.58 7.93
C PHE A 186 9.06 5.79 8.87
N ASN A 187 8.00 6.01 9.66
CA ASN A 187 7.94 7.05 10.70
C ASN A 187 9.07 6.93 11.70
N LYS A 188 9.31 5.73 12.23
CA LYS A 188 10.39 5.49 13.20
C LYS A 188 11.76 5.85 12.64
N SER A 189 12.02 5.57 11.37
CA SER A 189 13.29 5.94 10.73
C SER A 189 13.39 7.44 10.42
N ASN A 190 12.26 8.14 10.27
CA ASN A 190 12.19 9.53 9.82
C ASN A 190 11.64 10.52 10.87
N GLN A 191 11.66 10.17 12.18
CA GLN A 191 11.02 10.93 13.27
C GLN A 191 11.32 12.45 13.29
N ASN A 192 12.50 12.87 12.84
CA ASN A 192 12.92 14.27 12.87
C ASN A 192 12.48 15.09 11.63
N GLN A 193 11.68 14.51 10.73
CA GLN A 193 11.31 15.15 9.45
C GLN A 193 9.90 15.77 9.45
N HIS A 194 9.20 15.78 10.60
CA HIS A 194 7.83 16.31 10.74
C HIS A 194 6.84 15.78 9.67
N ILE A 195 7.01 14.54 9.23
CA ILE A 195 6.09 13.88 8.29
C ILE A 195 4.89 13.37 9.09
N ASN A 196 3.90 14.25 9.29
CA ASN A 196 2.76 13.95 10.16
C ASN A 196 1.48 13.64 9.38
N VAL A 197 1.52 13.79 8.05
CA VAL A 197 0.35 13.63 7.16
C VAL A 197 0.71 12.73 5.99
N TYR A 198 -0.10 11.69 5.85
CA TYR A 198 -0.06 10.72 4.78
C TYR A 198 -1.30 10.86 3.91
N GLN A 199 -1.22 10.34 2.70
CA GLN A 199 -2.26 10.50 1.69
C GLN A 199 -2.65 9.13 1.14
N ILE A 200 -3.95 8.89 1.03
CA ILE A 200 -4.52 7.83 0.21
C ILE A 200 -5.13 8.50 -1.01
N GLU A 201 -4.56 8.21 -2.17
CA GLU A 201 -4.96 8.74 -3.46
C GLU A 201 -5.80 7.71 -4.22
N ILE A 202 -6.98 8.14 -4.66
CA ILE A 202 -7.99 7.29 -5.29
C ILE A 202 -8.64 8.04 -6.44
N ASP A 203 -8.43 7.56 -7.66
CA ASP A 203 -9.05 8.13 -8.86
C ASP A 203 -10.36 7.40 -9.24
N HIS A 204 -10.34 6.06 -9.23
CA HIS A 204 -11.50 5.25 -9.62
C HIS A 204 -11.53 3.92 -8.87
N LYS A 205 -12.73 3.36 -8.63
CA LYS A 205 -12.91 2.12 -7.84
C LYS A 205 -12.24 0.86 -8.39
N HIS A 206 -11.84 0.89 -9.66
CA HIS A 206 -11.16 -0.22 -10.34
C HIS A 206 -9.69 0.07 -10.66
N LYS A 207 -9.20 1.28 -10.33
CA LYS A 207 -7.80 1.66 -10.53
C LYS A 207 -7.01 1.41 -9.24
N PRO A 208 -5.68 1.19 -9.33
CA PRO A 208 -4.83 1.07 -8.15
C PRO A 208 -4.97 2.29 -7.23
N ILE A 209 -5.02 2.05 -5.92
CA ILE A 209 -4.90 3.12 -4.93
C ILE A 209 -3.43 3.35 -4.61
N ASN A 210 -3.04 4.59 -4.32
CA ASN A 210 -1.68 4.92 -3.88
C ASN A 210 -1.71 5.45 -2.45
N ILE A 211 -0.87 4.87 -1.58
CA ILE A 211 -0.65 5.36 -0.23
C ILE A 211 0.76 5.93 -0.16
N THR A 212 0.87 7.21 0.19
CA THR A 212 2.13 7.96 0.15
C THR A 212 2.19 9.05 1.23
N ASN A 213 3.28 9.80 1.30
CA ASN A 213 3.36 11.07 2.01
C ASN A 213 3.37 12.24 1.00
N LYS A 214 3.15 13.46 1.49
CA LYS A 214 3.13 14.67 0.64
C LYS A 214 4.42 14.89 -0.19
N TYR A 215 5.55 14.35 0.26
CA TYR A 215 6.85 14.47 -0.41
C TYR A 215 7.15 13.32 -1.38
N THR A 216 6.22 12.36 -1.52
CA THR A 216 6.33 11.14 -2.33
C THR A 216 7.61 10.34 -2.08
N ASP A 217 8.05 10.26 -0.83
CA ASP A 217 9.26 9.52 -0.44
C ASP A 217 9.12 8.01 -0.64
N PHE A 218 7.87 7.55 -0.71
CA PHE A 218 7.51 6.21 -1.11
C PHE A 218 6.16 6.19 -1.82
N ASN A 219 5.87 5.13 -2.55
CA ASN A 219 4.54 4.80 -3.04
C ASN A 219 4.23 3.36 -2.62
N TYR A 220 3.14 3.19 -1.89
CA TYR A 220 2.57 1.88 -1.63
C TYR A 220 1.27 1.73 -2.41
N ILE A 221 1.31 0.98 -3.50
CA ILE A 221 0.19 0.84 -4.43
C ILE A 221 -0.52 -0.48 -4.18
N ILE A 222 -1.84 -0.47 -4.18
CA ILE A 222 -2.67 -1.68 -4.02
C ILE A 222 -3.73 -1.69 -5.11
N CYS A 223 -3.77 -2.79 -5.88
CA CYS A 223 -4.80 -3.03 -6.88
C CYS A 223 -6.10 -3.49 -6.19
N PRO A 224 -7.26 -2.88 -6.50
CA PRO A 224 -8.55 -3.35 -6.02
C PRO A 224 -8.88 -4.77 -6.46
N LEU A 225 -9.65 -5.45 -5.61
CA LEU A 225 -10.30 -6.71 -5.96
C LEU A 225 -11.53 -6.41 -6.83
N ARG A 226 -11.88 -7.34 -7.72
CA ARG A 226 -13.11 -7.23 -8.51
C ARG A 226 -14.32 -7.39 -7.59
N GLN A 227 -15.31 -6.53 -7.79
CA GLN A 227 -16.65 -6.71 -7.23
C GLN A 227 -17.38 -7.74 -8.10
N ASN A 228 -17.88 -8.80 -7.47
CA ASN A 228 -18.78 -9.76 -8.11
C ASN A 228 -20.22 -9.23 -8.10
#